data_AF-A0A553N490-F1
#
_entry.id   AF-A0A553N490-F1
#
_cell.length_a   1.000
_cell.length_b   1.000
_cell.length_c   1.000
_cell.angle_alpha   90.00
_cell.angle_beta   90.00
_cell.angle_gamma   90.00
#
_symmetry.space_group_name_H-M   'P 1'
#
loop_
_entity.id
_entity.type
_entity.pdbx_description
1 polymer ?
#
loop_
_entity_poly.entity_id
_entity_poly.type
_entity_poly.pdbx_seq_one_letter_code
_entity_poly.pdbx_strand_id
1 'polypeptide(L)'
;MYVFFQFFVLDVYNSDGSPLTVDQLYVQLEKIWNTSLQTNKEPIGILTSNHRNTWGKAYNNLIKDKTNKESVRAIQKSIFTVCLDAPKPRVSDEMYHNKVAAQMLHGGGSRWNSGNRWFDKTLQRTEMVRTPMVPLSMPAKLRFNITPEIKKDIEKAKQNMNIMVHDLDVRVLNFSHFGRKLPKSHKLGPDAFIQMALQLAYFRMYQTCCPTYESASLRMFKLGRTEAIRSTTIESFQFTQAMDDPSKNVPNSEKAALLEKAVKVHREHTYMAIHGQGIERHMLGLKMVAIEDLTSLPEIFMDTSFAVATHFNLYTSQVGSKTDCVMCIGPMVPDGYGICYNPMDDHINFAVTAFNSCEETNATKLSRFIEDALLDMKTLLEQVAKGQ
;
A
#
# COMPACT_ATOMS: atom_id res chain seq x y z
N MET A 1 23.18 -13.53 12.60
CA MET A 1 22.45 -12.57 11.75
C MET A 1 22.23 -11.31 12.56
N TYR A 2 22.60 -10.15 12.04
CA TYR A 2 22.58 -8.89 12.80
C TYR A 2 21.30 -8.12 12.49
N VAL A 3 20.32 -8.17 13.41
CA VAL A 3 19.10 -7.36 13.33
C VAL A 3 19.10 -6.40 14.51
N PHE A 4 18.83 -5.14 14.22
CA PHE A 4 18.82 -4.06 15.19
C PHE A 4 17.37 -3.74 15.59
N PHE A 5 17.16 -3.57 16.90
CA PHE A 5 15.84 -3.33 17.49
C PHE A 5 15.84 -2.18 18.51
N GLN A 6 16.93 -1.39 18.53
CA GLN A 6 17.16 -0.37 19.54
C GLN A 6 16.81 1.02 19.00
N PHE A 7 16.02 1.76 19.76
CA PHE A 7 15.65 3.13 19.43
C PHE A 7 16.65 4.13 20.05
N PHE A 8 16.89 5.23 19.35
CA PHE A 8 17.74 6.33 19.79
C PHE A 8 17.07 7.66 19.45
N VAL A 9 17.29 8.68 20.26
CA VAL A 9 17.01 10.08 19.90
C VAL A 9 18.25 10.67 19.25
N LEU A 10 18.05 11.21 18.06
CA LEU A 10 19.02 12.02 17.33
C LEU A 10 18.40 13.40 17.15
N ASP A 11 18.97 14.40 17.82
CA ASP A 11 18.67 15.81 17.57
C ASP A 11 19.25 16.18 16.19
N VAL A 12 18.41 16.76 15.32
CA VAL A 12 18.78 17.11 13.93
C VAL A 12 18.94 18.62 13.72
N TYR A 13 18.97 19.38 14.82
CA TYR A 13 19.20 20.82 14.86
C TYR A 13 20.25 21.14 15.93
N ASN A 14 21.08 22.15 15.66
CA ASN A 14 22.00 22.75 16.60
C ASN A 14 21.26 23.66 17.60
N SER A 15 21.95 24.12 18.65
CA SER A 15 21.39 24.99 19.70
C SER A 15 20.97 26.39 19.22
N ASP A 16 21.41 26.81 18.03
CA ASP A 16 21.00 28.06 17.36
C ASP A 16 19.77 27.88 16.44
N GLY A 17 19.26 26.65 16.31
CA GLY A 17 18.15 26.31 15.42
C GLY A 17 18.56 25.99 13.97
N SER A 18 19.84 26.02 13.62
CA SER A 18 20.32 25.55 12.31
C SER A 18 20.24 24.02 12.20
N PRO A 19 19.92 23.45 11.03
CA PRO A 19 19.89 21.98 10.85
C PRO A 19 21.31 21.40 10.83
N LEU A 20 21.45 20.14 11.25
CA LEU A 20 22.71 19.40 11.08
C LEU A 20 23.02 19.16 9.59
N THR A 21 24.30 19.23 9.21
CA THR A 21 24.77 18.87 7.87
C THR A 21 24.69 17.37 7.62
N VAL A 22 24.84 16.94 6.35
CA VAL A 22 24.89 15.52 5.99
C VAL A 22 26.02 14.78 6.72
N ASP A 23 27.20 15.39 6.82
CA ASP A 23 28.37 14.79 7.49
C ASP A 23 28.17 14.71 9.02
N GLN A 24 27.50 15.72 9.60
CA GLN A 24 27.11 15.71 11.00
C GLN A 24 26.09 14.59 11.28
N LEU A 25 25.04 14.47 10.46
CA LEU A 25 24.06 13.38 10.55
C LEU A 25 24.71 12.02 10.35
N TYR A 26 25.67 11.90 9.42
CA TYR A 26 26.43 10.67 9.23
C TYR A 26 27.13 10.23 10.53
N VAL A 27 27.91 11.11 11.14
CA VAL A 27 28.69 10.80 12.36
C VAL A 27 27.78 10.34 13.50
N GLN A 28 26.57 10.89 13.58
CA GLN A 28 25.59 10.47 14.57
C GLN A 28 24.99 9.09 14.27
N LEU A 29 24.72 8.78 12.99
CA LEU A 29 24.27 7.45 12.57
C LEU A 29 25.35 6.37 12.76
N GLU A 30 26.63 6.71 12.55
CA GLU A 30 27.77 5.82 12.83
C GLU A 30 27.89 5.49 14.33
N LYS A 31 27.70 6.48 15.21
CA LYS A 31 27.62 6.26 16.67
C LYS A 31 26.43 5.37 17.06
N ILE A 32 25.26 5.58 16.44
CA ILE A 32 24.07 4.75 16.66
C ILE A 32 24.34 3.29 16.24
N TRP A 33 24.95 3.08 15.07
CA TRP A 33 25.33 1.75 14.56
C TRP A 33 26.32 1.04 15.50
N ASN A 34 27.41 1.70 15.86
CA ASN A 34 28.44 1.13 16.73
C ASN A 34 27.93 0.83 18.15
N THR A 35 26.96 1.59 18.66
CA THR A 35 26.29 1.32 19.95
C THR A 35 25.06 0.40 19.83
N SER A 36 24.78 -0.14 18.63
CA SER A 36 23.68 -1.09 18.35
C SER A 36 24.08 -2.48 17.91
N LEU A 37 25.37 -2.80 17.79
CA LEU A 37 25.91 -4.12 17.43
C LEU A 37 25.40 -5.31 18.30
N GLN A 38 24.82 -5.04 19.48
CA GLN A 38 24.16 -6.06 20.31
C GLN A 38 22.79 -6.47 19.78
N THR A 39 22.73 -7.67 19.17
CA THR A 39 21.50 -8.29 18.63
C THR A 39 20.58 -8.91 19.69
N ASN A 40 21.01 -8.98 20.95
CA ASN A 40 20.30 -9.68 22.04
C ASN A 40 19.21 -8.86 22.75
N LYS A 41 18.63 -7.86 22.08
CA LYS A 41 17.54 -7.04 22.63
C LYS A 41 16.19 -7.56 22.15
N GLU A 42 15.16 -7.41 22.98
CA GLU A 42 13.81 -7.74 22.55
C GLU A 42 13.30 -6.72 21.53
N PRO A 43 12.61 -7.16 20.45
CA PRO A 43 12.06 -6.29 19.42
C PRO A 43 10.80 -5.58 19.90
N ILE A 44 10.94 -4.67 20.86
CA ILE A 44 9.82 -3.97 21.51
C ILE A 44 8.88 -3.27 20.51
N GLY A 45 9.43 -2.77 19.39
CA GLY A 45 8.67 -2.15 18.32
C GLY A 45 7.62 -3.07 17.66
N ILE A 46 7.84 -4.39 17.66
CA ILE A 46 6.92 -5.37 17.06
C ILE A 46 5.55 -5.42 17.77
N LEU A 47 5.43 -4.90 19.00
CA LEU A 47 4.14 -4.76 19.68
C LEU A 47 3.17 -3.89 18.88
N THR A 48 3.68 -2.86 18.18
CA THR A 48 2.88 -1.90 17.39
C THR A 48 2.23 -2.50 16.14
N SER A 49 2.70 -3.67 15.68
CA SER A 49 2.10 -4.41 14.54
C SER A 49 1.05 -5.44 14.95
N ASN A 50 0.68 -5.52 16.24
CA ASN A 50 -0.35 -6.45 16.69
C ASN A 50 -1.76 -5.84 16.49
N HIS A 51 -2.79 -6.68 16.47
CA HIS A 51 -4.19 -6.25 16.40
C HIS A 51 -4.49 -5.15 17.42
N ARG A 52 -5.23 -4.10 17.04
CA ARG A 52 -5.29 -2.84 17.79
C ARG A 52 -5.79 -2.99 19.23
N ASN A 53 -6.75 -3.89 19.48
CA ASN A 53 -7.23 -4.18 20.85
C ASN A 53 -6.20 -4.93 21.71
N THR A 54 -5.32 -5.72 21.08
CA THR A 54 -4.22 -6.43 21.74
C THR A 54 -3.06 -5.47 22.02
N TRP A 55 -2.70 -4.64 21.03
CA TRP A 55 -1.69 -3.60 21.20
C TRP A 55 -2.10 -2.57 22.25
N GLY A 56 -3.34 -2.07 22.26
CA GLY A 56 -3.80 -1.11 23.27
C GLY A 56 -3.64 -1.60 24.71
N LYS A 57 -3.88 -2.90 24.96
CA LYS A 57 -3.65 -3.54 26.27
C LYS A 57 -2.16 -3.63 26.61
N ALA A 58 -1.32 -4.07 25.66
CA ALA A 58 0.12 -4.17 25.86
C ALA A 58 0.80 -2.79 26.00
N TYR A 59 0.36 -1.77 25.26
CA TYR A 59 0.78 -0.36 25.37
C TYR A 59 0.49 0.20 26.77
N ASN A 60 -0.74 0.01 27.26
CA ASN A 60 -1.14 0.44 28.60
C ASN A 60 -0.33 -0.26 29.71
N ASN A 61 0.19 -1.47 29.46
CA ASN A 61 1.10 -2.14 30.39
C ASN A 61 2.54 -1.60 30.26
N LEU A 62 3.03 -1.42 29.03
CA LEU A 62 4.35 -0.92 28.71
C LEU A 62 4.65 0.43 29.38
N ILE A 63 3.71 1.38 29.32
CA ILE A 63 3.86 2.74 29.84
C ILE A 63 3.64 2.89 31.36
N LYS A 64 3.46 1.80 32.11
CA LYS A 64 3.43 1.84 33.59
C LYS A 64 4.81 2.18 34.16
N ASP A 65 5.86 1.61 33.56
CA ASP A 65 7.25 1.92 33.90
C ASP A 65 7.64 3.32 33.38
N LYS A 66 8.32 4.09 34.23
CA LYS A 66 8.70 5.48 33.92
C LYS A 66 9.64 5.57 32.72
N THR A 67 10.66 4.71 32.65
CA THR A 67 11.66 4.70 31.57
C THR A 67 11.02 4.29 30.25
N ASN A 68 10.14 3.28 30.25
CA ASN A 68 9.37 2.87 29.09
C ASN A 68 8.47 4.01 28.59
N LYS A 69 7.76 4.70 29.50
CA LYS A 69 6.89 5.84 29.18
C LYS A 69 7.67 7.02 28.58
N GLU A 70 8.86 7.30 29.09
CA GLU A 70 9.75 8.35 28.57
C GLU A 70 10.28 7.97 27.17
N SER A 71 10.72 6.73 26.97
CA SER A 71 11.14 6.20 25.65
C SER A 71 10.01 6.22 24.62
N VAL A 72 8.81 5.77 24.98
CA VAL A 72 7.61 5.84 24.11
C VAL A 72 7.27 7.28 23.75
N ARG A 73 7.32 8.21 24.72
CA ARG A 73 7.04 9.64 24.50
C ARG A 73 8.06 10.28 23.56
N ALA A 74 9.33 9.87 23.61
CA ALA A 74 10.36 10.33 22.67
C ALA A 74 10.09 9.84 21.24
N ILE A 75 9.75 8.56 21.05
CA ILE A 75 9.37 8.01 19.74
C ILE A 75 8.12 8.71 19.19
N GLN A 76 7.09 8.93 20.02
CA GLN A 76 5.89 9.67 19.63
C GLN A 76 6.20 11.10 19.20
N LYS A 77 7.07 11.82 19.93
CA LYS A 77 7.46 13.21 19.67
C LYS A 77 8.47 13.44 18.53
N SER A 78 9.19 12.42 18.06
CA SER A 78 10.21 12.61 17.01
C SER A 78 9.61 13.20 15.72
N ILE A 79 10.42 13.84 14.87
CA ILE A 79 9.91 14.37 13.59
C ILE A 79 9.48 13.22 12.66
N PHE A 80 10.33 12.19 12.54
CA PHE A 80 10.08 10.92 11.87
C PHE A 80 10.95 9.82 12.51
N THR A 81 11.00 8.63 11.92
CA THR A 81 11.90 7.54 12.34
C THR A 81 12.74 7.06 11.15
N VAL A 82 14.03 6.79 11.39
CA VAL A 82 14.91 6.12 10.42
C VAL A 82 15.18 4.68 10.89
N CYS A 83 15.03 3.73 9.98
CA CYS A 83 15.24 2.31 10.20
C CYS A 83 16.53 1.87 9.49
N LEU A 84 17.59 1.64 10.25
CA LEU A 84 18.83 1.05 9.71
C LEU A 84 18.63 -0.47 9.66
N ASP A 85 18.24 -0.97 8.49
CA ASP A 85 17.75 -2.35 8.33
C ASP A 85 18.87 -3.38 8.16
N ALA A 86 18.63 -4.58 8.67
CA ALA A 86 19.49 -5.72 8.40
C ALA A 86 19.39 -6.16 6.93
N PRO A 87 20.49 -6.61 6.30
CA PRO A 87 20.44 -7.26 4.99
C PRO A 87 19.65 -8.57 5.07
N LYS A 88 18.88 -8.85 4.02
CA LYS A 88 18.12 -10.10 3.86
C LYS A 88 18.91 -11.13 3.03
N PRO A 89 18.50 -12.42 3.03
CA PRO A 89 19.13 -13.43 2.20
C PRO A 89 18.98 -13.07 0.73
N ARG A 90 19.97 -13.42 -0.08
CA ARG A 90 19.86 -13.31 -1.53
C ARG A 90 18.72 -14.22 -2.02
N VAL A 91 17.87 -13.66 -2.87
CA VAL A 91 16.84 -14.37 -3.64
C VAL A 91 17.18 -14.28 -5.13
N SER A 92 16.40 -14.93 -6.01
CA SER A 92 16.49 -14.67 -7.45
C SER A 92 16.12 -13.21 -7.76
N ASP A 93 16.67 -12.68 -8.84
CA ASP A 93 16.49 -11.26 -9.20
C ASP A 93 15.02 -10.96 -9.55
N GLU A 94 14.28 -11.93 -10.10
CA GLU A 94 12.81 -11.89 -10.27
C GLU A 94 12.05 -11.66 -8.95
N MET A 95 12.48 -12.32 -7.86
CA MET A 95 11.86 -12.23 -6.55
C MET A 95 12.36 -11.03 -5.73
N TYR A 96 13.43 -10.34 -6.16
CA TYR A 96 14.07 -9.27 -5.40
C TYR A 96 13.09 -8.14 -5.07
N HIS A 97 12.42 -7.58 -6.08
CA HIS A 97 11.46 -6.49 -5.88
C HIS A 97 10.28 -6.89 -5.00
N ASN A 98 9.77 -8.13 -5.14
CA ASN A 98 8.71 -8.68 -4.29
C ASN A 98 9.14 -8.70 -2.80
N LYS A 99 10.37 -9.15 -2.51
CA LYS A 99 10.90 -9.23 -1.13
C LYS A 99 11.31 -7.86 -0.56
N VAL A 100 11.70 -6.90 -1.41
CA VAL A 100 11.92 -5.50 -1.02
C VAL A 100 10.58 -4.83 -0.65
N ALA A 101 9.53 -4.99 -1.46
CA ALA A 101 8.19 -4.47 -1.16
C ALA A 101 7.65 -5.01 0.17
N ALA A 102 7.75 -6.33 0.39
CA ALA A 102 7.40 -6.98 1.66
C ALA A 102 8.24 -6.46 2.85
N GLN A 103 9.53 -6.15 2.65
CA GLN A 103 10.37 -5.54 3.69
C GLN A 103 9.96 -4.10 4.03
N MET A 104 9.54 -3.31 3.05
CA MET A 104 9.07 -1.94 3.30
C MET A 104 7.70 -1.94 3.98
N LEU A 105 6.77 -2.79 3.51
CA LEU A 105 5.40 -2.86 4.02
C LEU A 105 5.32 -3.37 5.47
N HIS A 106 6.07 -4.43 5.82
CA HIS A 106 5.92 -5.10 7.12
C HIS A 106 7.24 -5.61 7.74
N GLY A 107 8.41 -5.30 7.15
CA GLY A 107 9.72 -5.79 7.64
C GLY A 107 10.01 -7.26 7.34
N GLY A 108 9.00 -8.04 6.95
CA GLY A 108 9.10 -9.44 6.50
C GLY A 108 9.41 -10.48 7.56
N GLY A 109 8.95 -10.31 8.81
CA GLY A 109 8.86 -11.36 9.83
C GLY A 109 9.63 -11.04 11.12
N SER A 110 9.26 -11.71 12.21
CA SER A 110 9.78 -11.43 13.56
C SER A 110 11.27 -11.70 13.77
N ARG A 111 11.87 -12.53 12.90
CA ARG A 111 13.31 -12.80 12.85
C ARG A 111 14.08 -11.79 11.99
N TRP A 112 13.37 -10.87 11.34
CA TRP A 112 13.86 -9.87 10.40
C TRP A 112 13.48 -8.46 10.89
N ASN A 113 13.44 -7.50 9.97
CA ASN A 113 13.31 -6.08 10.28
C ASN A 113 11.93 -5.65 10.80
N SER A 114 10.96 -6.55 10.99
CA SER A 114 9.65 -6.20 11.60
C SER A 114 9.77 -5.68 13.04
N GLY A 115 10.83 -6.05 13.76
CA GLY A 115 11.15 -5.46 15.07
C GLY A 115 11.86 -4.10 15.00
N ASN A 116 12.39 -3.72 13.83
CA ASN A 116 13.12 -2.47 13.58
C ASN A 116 12.16 -1.37 13.08
N ARG A 117 10.98 -1.28 13.70
CA ARG A 117 9.84 -0.44 13.27
C ARG A 117 9.06 0.04 14.49
N TRP A 118 8.38 1.17 14.35
CA TRP A 118 7.31 1.60 15.24
C TRP A 118 6.10 1.99 14.39
N PHE A 119 5.19 1.04 14.17
CA PHE A 119 4.13 1.16 13.15
C PHE A 119 3.06 2.21 13.47
N ASP A 120 2.97 2.72 14.71
CA ASP A 120 2.16 3.92 15.01
C ASP A 120 2.80 5.23 14.52
N LYS A 121 4.03 5.21 13.98
CA LYS A 121 4.73 6.42 13.50
C LYS A 121 4.35 6.71 12.05
N THR A 122 3.79 7.90 11.83
CA THR A 122 3.31 8.40 10.53
C THR A 122 4.33 8.33 9.40
N LEU A 123 5.62 8.50 9.69
CA LEU A 123 6.72 8.45 8.72
C LEU A 123 7.89 7.62 9.24
N GLN A 124 8.25 6.58 8.48
CA GLN A 124 9.41 5.73 8.69
C GLN A 124 10.19 5.62 7.38
N ARG A 125 11.51 5.80 7.40
CA ARG A 125 12.41 5.74 6.22
C ARG A 125 13.54 4.74 6.46
N THR A 126 13.95 3.97 5.44
CA THR A 126 14.94 2.89 5.57
C THR A 126 16.22 3.22 4.81
N GLU A 127 17.41 3.05 5.41
CA GLU A 127 18.68 3.63 4.90
C GLU A 127 19.95 2.76 5.12
N MET A 128 21.03 3.07 4.37
CA MET A 128 22.39 2.49 4.48
C MET A 128 23.47 3.59 4.34
N VAL A 129 24.62 3.48 5.03
CA VAL A 129 25.30 4.67 5.60
C VAL A 129 26.86 4.64 5.53
N ARG A 130 27.50 5.67 4.92
CA ARG A 130 28.96 6.08 4.90
C ARG A 130 29.09 7.62 4.72
N THR A 131 30.07 8.42 5.17
CA THR A 131 31.35 8.26 5.95
C THR A 131 31.70 9.59 6.73
N PRO A 132 32.60 9.64 7.75
CA PRO A 132 32.75 10.74 8.75
C PRO A 132 33.77 11.86 8.35
N MET A 133 34.07 12.93 9.13
CA MET A 133 34.03 13.16 10.59
C MET A 133 34.02 14.65 11.07
N VAL A 134 33.22 15.02 12.10
CA VAL A 134 33.39 16.19 13.02
C VAL A 134 32.85 15.83 14.43
N PRO A 135 33.38 16.34 15.57
CA PRO A 135 32.85 16.04 16.91
C PRO A 135 31.41 16.53 17.16
N LEU A 136 30.60 15.68 17.81
CA LEU A 136 29.19 15.91 18.18
C LEU A 136 28.83 15.10 19.44
N SER A 137 27.74 15.47 20.13
CA SER A 137 27.19 14.73 21.27
C SER A 137 26.82 13.27 20.93
N MET A 138 26.69 12.40 21.93
CA MET A 138 26.26 11.00 21.74
C MET A 138 24.73 10.90 21.64
N PRO A 139 24.15 10.32 20.57
CA PRO A 139 22.69 10.11 20.47
C PRO A 139 22.11 9.32 21.66
N ALA A 140 21.00 9.80 22.21
CA ALA A 140 20.46 9.26 23.46
C ALA A 140 19.70 7.95 23.23
N LYS A 141 20.29 6.84 23.70
CA LYS A 141 19.72 5.49 23.57
C LYS A 141 18.47 5.33 24.43
N LEU A 142 17.33 5.08 23.79
CA LEU A 142 16.06 4.83 24.45
C LEU A 142 16.06 3.42 25.04
N ARG A 143 15.79 3.33 26.34
CA ARG A 143 15.82 2.07 27.12
C ARG A 143 14.42 1.56 27.34
N PHE A 144 14.29 0.23 27.40
CA PHE A 144 13.05 -0.44 27.73
C PHE A 144 13.28 -1.48 28.83
N ASN A 145 12.58 -1.33 29.94
CA ASN A 145 12.53 -2.27 31.04
C ASN A 145 11.52 -3.37 30.70
N ILE A 146 12.00 -4.59 30.45
CA ILE A 146 11.19 -5.72 29.99
C ILE A 146 10.77 -6.56 31.20
N THR A 147 9.47 -6.56 31.51
CA THR A 147 8.85 -7.47 32.48
C THR A 147 8.50 -8.81 31.82
N PRO A 148 8.23 -9.88 32.59
CA PRO A 148 7.71 -11.15 32.04
C PRO A 148 6.41 -10.97 31.24
N GLU A 149 5.57 -10.01 31.62
CA GLU A 149 4.34 -9.67 30.90
C GLU A 149 4.63 -9.03 29.54
N ILE A 150 5.51 -8.01 29.50
CA ILE A 150 5.93 -7.36 28.26
C ILE A 150 6.60 -8.39 27.33
N LYS A 151 7.45 -9.27 27.87
CA LYS A 151 8.04 -10.40 27.13
C LYS A 151 6.98 -11.34 26.54
N LYS A 152 5.95 -11.70 27.31
CA LYS A 152 4.82 -12.52 26.84
C LYS A 152 4.04 -11.84 25.71
N ASP A 153 3.80 -10.54 25.80
CA ASP A 153 3.13 -9.79 24.73
C ASP A 153 4.00 -9.60 23.48
N ILE A 154 5.33 -9.48 23.64
CA ILE A 154 6.28 -9.50 22.53
C ILE A 154 6.22 -10.84 21.79
N GLU A 155 6.21 -11.99 22.49
CA GLU A 155 6.10 -13.30 21.81
C GLU A 155 4.76 -13.47 21.06
N LYS A 156 3.63 -13.02 21.63
CA LYS A 156 2.34 -12.97 20.89
C LYS A 156 2.43 -12.10 19.64
N ALA A 157 3.08 -10.94 19.74
CA ALA A 157 3.22 -10.03 18.60
C ALA A 157 4.16 -10.60 17.52
N LYS A 158 5.22 -11.33 17.90
CA LYS A 158 6.08 -12.10 16.98
C LYS A 158 5.28 -13.20 16.27
N GLN A 159 4.42 -13.93 16.98
CA GLN A 159 3.53 -14.94 16.39
C GLN A 159 2.55 -14.31 15.39
N ASN A 160 1.81 -13.27 15.79
CA ASN A 160 0.87 -12.56 14.93
C ASN A 160 1.54 -11.98 13.67
N MET A 161 2.70 -11.33 13.83
CA MET A 161 3.51 -10.84 12.71
C MET A 161 3.90 -11.97 11.76
N ASN A 162 4.38 -13.11 12.26
CA ASN A 162 4.75 -14.22 11.38
C ASN A 162 3.55 -14.78 10.60
N ILE A 163 2.37 -14.89 11.22
CA ILE A 163 1.15 -15.34 10.54
C ILE A 163 0.81 -14.39 9.38
N MET A 164 0.68 -13.09 9.63
CA MET A 164 0.36 -12.09 8.59
C MET A 164 1.43 -12.06 7.45
N VAL A 165 2.69 -12.36 7.78
CA VAL A 165 3.81 -12.37 6.80
C VAL A 165 3.87 -13.65 5.98
N HIS A 166 3.33 -14.76 6.49
CA HIS A 166 3.15 -15.99 5.71
C HIS A 166 1.87 -15.92 4.85
N ASP A 167 0.85 -15.20 5.30
CA ASP A 167 -0.41 -15.07 4.57
C ASP A 167 -0.35 -14.07 3.40
N LEU A 168 0.48 -13.03 3.45
CA LEU A 168 0.54 -12.04 2.36
C LEU A 168 1.33 -12.53 1.12
N ASP A 169 0.66 -12.64 -0.03
CA ASP A 169 1.31 -12.70 -1.36
C ASP A 169 1.62 -11.27 -1.86
N VAL A 170 2.77 -11.11 -2.52
CA VAL A 170 3.27 -9.82 -3.00
C VAL A 170 4.00 -10.01 -4.33
N ARG A 171 3.48 -9.39 -5.40
CA ARG A 171 4.11 -9.31 -6.72
C ARG A 171 4.31 -7.86 -7.13
N VAL A 172 5.57 -7.47 -7.33
CA VAL A 172 5.92 -6.23 -8.04
C VAL A 172 6.11 -6.57 -9.52
N LEU A 173 5.46 -5.81 -10.40
CA LEU A 173 5.56 -5.90 -11.85
C LEU A 173 6.07 -4.55 -12.37
N ASN A 174 7.20 -4.56 -13.08
CA ASN A 174 7.62 -3.41 -13.89
C ASN A 174 7.16 -3.69 -15.34
N PHE A 175 6.06 -3.05 -15.73
CA PHE A 175 5.51 -3.17 -17.07
C PHE A 175 6.28 -2.23 -18.01
N SER A 176 7.30 -2.77 -18.67
CA SER A 176 8.27 -2.02 -19.48
C SER A 176 7.89 -1.83 -20.96
N HIS A 177 6.70 -2.30 -21.37
CA HIS A 177 6.29 -2.28 -22.79
C HIS A 177 5.80 -0.91 -23.26
N PHE A 178 5.16 -0.15 -22.37
CA PHE A 178 4.80 1.26 -22.56
C PHE A 178 4.41 1.91 -21.24
N GLY A 179 4.39 3.24 -21.23
CA GLY A 179 3.87 4.06 -20.13
C GLY A 179 2.74 4.98 -20.61
N ARG A 180 2.50 6.06 -19.85
CA ARG A 180 1.38 7.00 -20.07
C ARG A 180 1.40 7.74 -21.42
N LYS A 181 2.45 7.60 -22.24
CA LYS A 181 2.49 8.11 -23.62
C LYS A 181 1.50 7.38 -24.55
N LEU A 182 1.37 6.06 -24.47
CA LEU A 182 0.50 5.28 -25.38
C LEU A 182 -0.99 5.66 -25.27
N PRO A 183 -1.64 5.60 -24.09
CA PRO A 183 -3.03 6.03 -23.99
C PRO A 183 -3.22 7.50 -24.42
N LYS A 184 -2.24 8.38 -24.17
CA LYS A 184 -2.28 9.78 -24.64
C LYS A 184 -2.27 9.92 -26.16
N SER A 185 -1.50 9.11 -26.92
CA SER A 185 -1.53 9.17 -28.39
C SER A 185 -2.88 8.75 -28.96
N HIS A 186 -3.59 7.85 -28.29
CA HIS A 186 -4.99 7.50 -28.58
C HIS A 186 -6.02 8.42 -27.89
N LYS A 187 -5.61 9.58 -27.33
CA LYS A 187 -6.45 10.58 -26.63
C LYS A 187 -7.16 10.07 -25.37
N LEU A 188 -6.79 8.88 -24.88
CA LEU A 188 -7.33 8.23 -23.69
C LEU A 188 -6.67 8.76 -22.40
N GLY A 189 -7.41 8.68 -21.29
CA GLY A 189 -6.86 8.97 -19.96
C GLY A 189 -5.98 7.80 -19.51
N PRO A 190 -4.68 8.00 -19.19
CA PRO A 190 -3.78 6.89 -18.84
C PRO A 190 -4.24 6.07 -17.63
N ASP A 191 -4.83 6.76 -16.65
CA ASP A 191 -5.34 6.17 -15.41
C ASP A 191 -6.56 5.28 -15.68
N ALA A 192 -7.58 5.84 -16.34
CA ALA A 192 -8.77 5.14 -16.79
C ALA A 192 -8.45 3.96 -17.73
N PHE A 193 -7.44 4.08 -18.58
CA PHE A 193 -6.96 2.98 -19.42
C PHE A 193 -6.37 1.83 -18.59
N ILE A 194 -5.56 2.14 -17.57
CA ILE A 194 -5.05 1.13 -16.62
C ILE A 194 -6.21 0.49 -15.85
N GLN A 195 -7.16 1.29 -15.34
CA GLN A 195 -8.34 0.78 -14.63
C GLN A 195 -9.19 -0.17 -15.50
N MET A 196 -9.37 0.11 -16.80
CA MET A 196 -10.02 -0.83 -17.71
C MET A 196 -9.20 -2.11 -17.95
N ALA A 197 -7.86 -2.02 -17.98
CA ALA A 197 -7.00 -3.20 -18.02
C ALA A 197 -7.08 -4.04 -16.73
N LEU A 198 -7.25 -3.41 -15.56
CA LEU A 198 -7.50 -4.12 -14.30
C LEU A 198 -8.87 -4.84 -14.31
N GLN A 199 -9.92 -4.20 -14.83
CA GLN A 199 -11.22 -4.87 -15.02
C GLN A 199 -11.11 -6.06 -15.98
N LEU A 200 -10.39 -5.89 -17.10
CA LEU A 200 -10.17 -6.95 -18.09
C LEU A 200 -9.38 -8.13 -17.50
N ALA A 201 -8.30 -7.85 -16.78
CA ALA A 201 -7.49 -8.86 -16.11
C ALA A 201 -8.29 -9.68 -15.09
N TYR A 202 -9.15 -9.02 -14.30
CA TYR A 202 -10.03 -9.69 -13.36
C TYR A 202 -11.11 -10.52 -14.08
N PHE A 203 -11.75 -9.97 -15.11
CA PHE A 203 -12.76 -10.69 -15.90
C PHE A 203 -12.18 -11.93 -16.59
N ARG A 204 -10.96 -11.85 -17.14
CA ARG A 204 -10.23 -13.02 -17.67
C ARG A 204 -10.01 -14.10 -16.61
N MET A 205 -9.57 -13.71 -15.42
CA MET A 205 -9.23 -14.64 -14.33
C MET A 205 -10.46 -15.30 -13.68
N TYR A 206 -11.60 -14.59 -13.60
CA TYR A 206 -12.77 -15.02 -12.81
C TYR A 206 -14.09 -15.16 -13.60
N GLN A 207 -14.13 -14.77 -14.87
CA GLN A 207 -15.32 -14.78 -15.75
C GLN A 207 -16.51 -13.96 -15.22
N THR A 208 -16.26 -13.05 -14.28
CA THR A 208 -17.21 -12.10 -13.68
C THR A 208 -16.52 -10.78 -13.41
N CYS A 209 -17.29 -9.71 -13.22
CA CYS A 209 -16.82 -8.50 -12.56
C CYS A 209 -16.95 -8.61 -11.03
N CYS A 210 -16.32 -7.69 -10.30
CA CYS A 210 -16.39 -7.59 -8.84
C CYS A 210 -16.44 -6.11 -8.39
N PRO A 211 -16.81 -5.81 -7.14
CA PRO A 211 -16.77 -4.45 -6.61
C PRO A 211 -15.32 -3.91 -6.58
N THR A 212 -15.04 -2.90 -7.40
CA THR A 212 -13.72 -2.25 -7.45
C THR A 212 -13.74 -0.87 -6.79
N TYR A 213 -12.78 -0.64 -5.90
CA TYR A 213 -12.47 0.65 -5.29
C TYR A 213 -11.26 1.29 -5.98
N GLU A 214 -11.33 2.57 -6.29
CA GLU A 214 -10.17 3.43 -6.56
C GLU A 214 -10.19 4.71 -5.71
N SER A 215 -9.03 5.21 -5.28
CA SER A 215 -8.91 6.37 -4.38
C SER A 215 -8.95 7.73 -5.10
N ALA A 216 -10.13 8.38 -5.15
CA ALA A 216 -10.22 9.80 -5.52
C ALA A 216 -9.73 10.74 -4.42
N SER A 217 -9.01 11.81 -4.79
CA SER A 217 -8.52 12.85 -3.86
C SER A 217 -9.53 13.99 -3.71
N LEU A 218 -10.11 14.17 -2.51
CA LEU A 218 -11.02 15.28 -2.18
C LEU A 218 -10.31 16.60 -1.82
N ARG A 219 -9.02 16.75 -2.12
CA ARG A 219 -8.18 17.89 -1.70
C ARG A 219 -8.60 19.27 -2.25
N MET A 220 -9.61 19.34 -3.12
CA MET A 220 -10.29 20.58 -3.50
C MET A 220 -11.15 21.16 -2.37
N PHE A 221 -11.54 20.32 -1.40
CA PHE A 221 -12.36 20.70 -0.25
C PHE A 221 -11.51 20.89 1.02
N LYS A 222 -11.98 21.79 1.91
CA LYS A 222 -11.34 22.03 3.22
C LYS A 222 -11.28 20.73 4.03
N LEU A 223 -10.07 20.34 4.45
CA LEU A 223 -9.77 19.07 5.13
C LEU A 223 -10.08 17.79 4.31
N GLY A 224 -10.37 17.92 3.01
CA GLY A 224 -10.76 16.80 2.16
C GLY A 224 -9.71 15.70 2.07
N ARG A 225 -10.13 14.46 2.35
CA ARG A 225 -9.30 13.25 2.29
C ARG A 225 -9.52 12.51 0.96
N THR A 226 -10.37 11.47 0.97
CA THR A 226 -10.64 10.66 -0.22
C THR A 226 -12.11 10.32 -0.35
N GLU A 227 -12.54 10.16 -1.61
CA GLU A 227 -13.76 9.48 -2.03
C GLU A 227 -13.35 8.20 -2.80
N ALA A 228 -14.29 7.31 -3.11
CA ALA A 228 -14.06 6.20 -4.02
C ALA A 228 -14.54 6.53 -5.45
N ILE A 229 -13.76 6.08 -6.43
CA ILE A 229 -14.24 5.82 -7.80
C ILE A 229 -14.61 4.34 -7.85
N ARG A 230 -15.76 4.02 -8.46
CA ARG A 230 -16.14 2.66 -8.80
C ARG A 230 -15.72 2.39 -10.25
N SER A 231 -14.60 1.69 -10.41
CA SER A 231 -14.06 1.34 -11.75
C SER A 231 -14.93 0.34 -12.51
N THR A 232 -15.76 -0.41 -11.78
CA THR A 232 -16.72 -1.37 -12.33
C THR A 232 -18.02 -0.67 -12.69
N THR A 233 -18.32 -0.60 -13.98
CA THR A 233 -19.53 0.00 -14.53
C THR A 233 -20.18 -0.92 -15.56
N ILE A 234 -21.35 -0.53 -16.07
CA ILE A 234 -22.01 -1.25 -17.17
C ILE A 234 -21.09 -1.26 -18.41
N GLU A 235 -20.43 -0.14 -18.71
CA GLU A 235 -19.48 0.02 -19.80
C GLU A 235 -18.23 -0.84 -19.63
N SER A 236 -17.64 -0.89 -18.42
CA SER A 236 -16.45 -1.70 -18.20
C SER A 236 -16.77 -3.17 -18.40
N PHE A 237 -17.93 -3.64 -17.93
CA PHE A 237 -18.38 -5.02 -18.12
C PHE A 237 -18.76 -5.32 -19.59
N GLN A 238 -19.39 -4.39 -20.30
CA GLN A 238 -19.64 -4.49 -21.75
C GLN A 238 -18.32 -4.62 -22.53
N PHE A 239 -17.31 -3.81 -22.18
CA PHE A 239 -15.97 -3.90 -22.77
C PHE A 239 -15.30 -5.25 -22.48
N THR A 240 -15.23 -5.71 -21.22
CA THR A 240 -14.54 -6.97 -20.89
C THR A 240 -15.23 -8.18 -21.51
N GLN A 241 -16.57 -8.20 -21.55
CA GLN A 241 -17.31 -9.23 -22.28
C GLN A 241 -17.02 -9.19 -23.79
N ALA A 242 -17.04 -8.02 -24.42
CA ALA A 242 -16.79 -7.91 -25.85
C ALA A 242 -15.34 -8.25 -26.22
N MET A 243 -14.39 -8.06 -25.30
CA MET A 243 -12.98 -8.35 -25.52
C MET A 243 -12.72 -9.85 -25.64
N ASP A 244 -13.21 -10.66 -24.70
CA ASP A 244 -12.78 -12.06 -24.54
C ASP A 244 -13.88 -13.12 -24.71
N ASP A 245 -15.14 -12.76 -24.96
CA ASP A 245 -16.20 -13.75 -25.23
C ASP A 245 -16.12 -14.27 -26.69
N PRO A 246 -15.69 -15.53 -26.91
CA PRO A 246 -15.50 -16.07 -28.25
C PRO A 246 -16.83 -16.37 -28.95
N SER A 247 -17.96 -16.42 -28.24
CA SER A 247 -19.28 -16.68 -28.84
C SER A 247 -19.80 -15.47 -29.61
N LYS A 248 -19.39 -14.25 -29.22
CA LYS A 248 -19.93 -13.00 -29.75
C LYS A 248 -19.29 -12.53 -31.07
N ASN A 249 -18.11 -13.02 -31.42
CA ASN A 249 -17.37 -12.63 -32.65
C ASN A 249 -17.26 -11.10 -32.89
N VAL A 250 -17.16 -10.31 -31.81
CA VAL A 250 -17.24 -8.84 -31.87
C VAL A 250 -16.10 -8.25 -32.72
N PRO A 251 -16.38 -7.39 -33.72
CA PRO A 251 -15.35 -6.72 -34.52
C PRO A 251 -14.43 -5.84 -33.68
N ASN A 252 -13.14 -5.75 -34.04
CA ASN A 252 -12.17 -4.94 -33.29
C ASN A 252 -12.52 -3.45 -33.24
N SER A 253 -13.21 -2.91 -34.25
CA SER A 253 -13.77 -1.55 -34.22
C SER A 253 -14.82 -1.36 -33.11
N GLU A 254 -15.68 -2.34 -32.87
CA GLU A 254 -16.68 -2.32 -31.81
C GLU A 254 -16.05 -2.55 -30.43
N LYS A 255 -15.09 -3.50 -30.32
CA LYS A 255 -14.29 -3.68 -29.10
C LYS A 255 -13.57 -2.39 -28.69
N ALA A 256 -12.99 -1.67 -29.65
CA ALA A 256 -12.33 -0.39 -29.41
C ALA A 256 -13.34 0.71 -29.01
N ALA A 257 -14.50 0.81 -29.68
CA ALA A 257 -15.55 1.75 -29.29
C ALA A 257 -16.08 1.51 -27.87
N LEU A 258 -16.19 0.24 -27.45
CA LEU A 258 -16.55 -0.13 -26.07
C LEU A 258 -15.46 0.23 -25.06
N LEU A 259 -14.18 0.02 -25.40
CA LEU A 259 -13.05 0.48 -24.58
C LEU A 259 -13.06 2.01 -24.43
N GLU A 260 -13.25 2.76 -25.52
CA GLU A 260 -13.35 4.23 -25.49
C GLU A 260 -14.52 4.71 -24.62
N LYS A 261 -15.70 4.07 -24.75
CA LYS A 261 -16.88 4.35 -23.91
C LYS A 261 -16.59 4.09 -22.43
N ALA A 262 -15.95 2.97 -22.10
CA ALA A 262 -15.64 2.61 -20.72
C ALA A 262 -14.57 3.52 -20.10
N VAL A 263 -13.51 3.85 -20.85
CA VAL A 263 -12.51 4.86 -20.46
C VAL A 263 -13.15 6.25 -20.26
N LYS A 264 -14.14 6.62 -21.10
CA LYS A 264 -14.88 7.87 -20.95
C LYS A 264 -15.71 7.89 -19.66
N VAL A 265 -16.58 6.90 -19.44
CA VAL A 265 -17.45 6.85 -18.24
C VAL A 265 -16.61 6.76 -16.97
N HIS A 266 -15.52 6.00 -16.98
CA HIS A 266 -14.58 5.99 -15.87
C HIS A 266 -14.03 7.40 -15.58
N ARG A 267 -13.59 8.16 -16.59
CA ARG A 267 -13.11 9.56 -16.41
C ARG A 267 -14.21 10.50 -15.89
N GLU A 268 -15.47 10.27 -16.28
CA GLU A 268 -16.62 11.02 -15.76
C GLU A 268 -16.88 10.69 -14.28
N HIS A 269 -16.72 9.42 -13.87
CA HIS A 269 -16.72 9.01 -12.46
C HIS A 269 -15.53 9.60 -11.69
N THR A 270 -14.31 9.62 -12.26
CA THR A 270 -13.14 10.29 -11.68
C THR A 270 -13.44 11.77 -11.43
N TYR A 271 -14.04 12.46 -12.40
CA TYR A 271 -14.39 13.87 -12.30
C TYR A 271 -15.42 14.10 -11.18
N MET A 272 -16.51 13.35 -11.15
CA MET A 272 -17.53 13.47 -10.09
C MET A 272 -16.91 13.22 -8.70
N ALA A 273 -16.11 12.16 -8.54
CA ALA A 273 -15.52 11.80 -7.25
C ALA A 273 -14.57 12.89 -6.70
N ILE A 274 -13.70 13.50 -7.53
CA ILE A 274 -12.83 14.59 -7.06
C ILE A 274 -13.59 15.91 -6.80
N HIS A 275 -14.76 16.10 -7.42
CA HIS A 275 -15.68 17.22 -7.15
C HIS A 275 -16.70 16.91 -6.03
N GLY A 276 -16.50 15.84 -5.24
CA GLY A 276 -17.34 15.53 -4.08
C GLY A 276 -18.73 15.01 -4.43
N GLN A 277 -18.93 14.53 -5.65
CA GLN A 277 -20.18 13.95 -6.18
C GLN A 277 -20.14 12.41 -6.23
N GLY A 278 -19.14 11.78 -5.58
CA GLY A 278 -19.13 10.34 -5.34
C GLY A 278 -20.09 9.94 -4.21
N ILE A 279 -20.40 8.64 -4.12
CA ILE A 279 -21.46 8.15 -3.23
C ILE A 279 -20.97 7.46 -1.95
N GLU A 280 -19.73 6.96 -1.87
CA GLU A 280 -19.34 6.13 -0.72
C GLU A 280 -19.23 6.91 0.58
N ARG A 281 -18.65 8.13 0.57
CA ARG A 281 -18.62 8.96 1.79
C ARG A 281 -19.99 9.51 2.14
N HIS A 282 -20.87 9.73 1.16
CA HIS A 282 -22.25 10.14 1.41
C HIS A 282 -23.06 9.01 2.07
N MET A 283 -23.00 7.79 1.52
CA MET A 283 -23.67 6.60 2.11
C MET A 283 -23.11 6.25 3.49
N LEU A 284 -21.78 6.37 3.69
CA LEU A 284 -21.18 6.26 5.02
C LEU A 284 -21.69 7.35 5.97
N GLY A 285 -21.80 8.60 5.51
CA GLY A 285 -22.34 9.72 6.29
C GLY A 285 -23.77 9.45 6.75
N LEU A 286 -24.67 9.06 5.85
CA LEU A 286 -26.05 8.69 6.15
C LEU A 286 -26.13 7.52 7.16
N LYS A 287 -25.26 6.50 7.02
CA LYS A 287 -25.15 5.38 7.97
C LYS A 287 -24.68 5.83 9.36
N MET A 288 -23.76 6.80 9.43
CA MET A 288 -23.26 7.35 10.71
C MET A 288 -24.31 8.26 11.38
N VAL A 289 -25.04 9.08 10.61
CA VAL A 289 -26.14 9.92 11.13
C VAL A 289 -27.24 9.07 11.75
N ALA A 290 -27.66 7.99 11.08
CA ALA A 290 -28.66 7.07 11.65
C ALA A 290 -28.25 6.46 13.01
N ILE A 291 -26.94 6.27 13.23
CA ILE A 291 -26.36 5.79 14.50
C ILE A 291 -26.29 6.92 15.54
N GLU A 292 -25.96 8.16 15.13
CA GLU A 292 -25.92 9.35 15.99
C GLU A 292 -27.31 9.74 16.51
N ASP A 293 -28.33 9.67 15.64
CA ASP A 293 -29.75 9.88 15.95
C ASP A 293 -30.38 8.72 16.78
N LEU A 294 -29.60 7.68 17.12
CA LEU A 294 -30.03 6.48 17.85
C LEU A 294 -31.20 5.71 17.18
N THR A 295 -31.32 5.81 15.86
CA THR A 295 -32.37 5.15 15.08
C THR A 295 -32.04 3.69 14.75
N SER A 296 -33.05 2.91 14.34
CA SER A 296 -32.83 1.65 13.64
C SER A 296 -32.10 1.89 12.32
N LEU A 297 -30.98 1.21 12.10
CA LEU A 297 -30.21 1.30 10.86
C LEU A 297 -31.11 1.09 9.62
N PRO A 298 -31.18 2.05 8.67
CA PRO A 298 -32.02 1.92 7.49
C PRO A 298 -31.72 0.66 6.65
N GLU A 299 -32.78 0.04 6.12
CA GLU A 299 -32.73 -1.26 5.42
C GLU A 299 -31.72 -1.31 4.27
N ILE A 300 -31.52 -0.19 3.56
CA ILE A 300 -30.51 -0.05 2.51
C ILE A 300 -29.07 -0.36 2.97
N PHE A 301 -28.76 -0.24 4.27
CA PHE A 301 -27.45 -0.58 4.85
C PHE A 301 -27.38 -2.00 5.43
N MET A 302 -28.49 -2.75 5.34
CA MET A 302 -28.63 -4.15 5.74
C MET A 302 -28.87 -5.07 4.52
N ASP A 303 -29.26 -4.52 3.38
CA ASP A 303 -29.40 -5.23 2.11
C ASP A 303 -28.08 -5.88 1.66
N THR A 304 -28.20 -7.12 1.18
CA THR A 304 -27.15 -7.89 0.50
C THR A 304 -26.49 -7.08 -0.61
N SER A 305 -27.24 -6.27 -1.37
CA SER A 305 -26.66 -5.45 -2.45
C SER A 305 -25.66 -4.42 -1.91
N PHE A 306 -25.90 -3.85 -0.72
CA PHE A 306 -24.96 -2.91 -0.08
C PHE A 306 -23.76 -3.62 0.53
N ALA A 307 -23.96 -4.81 1.11
CA ALA A 307 -22.88 -5.67 1.57
C ALA A 307 -21.94 -6.05 0.41
N VAL A 308 -22.47 -6.55 -0.70
CA VAL A 308 -21.72 -6.83 -1.92
C VAL A 308 -21.06 -5.55 -2.44
N ALA A 309 -21.79 -4.45 -2.61
CA ALA A 309 -21.24 -3.22 -3.17
C ALA A 309 -20.07 -2.64 -2.36
N THR A 310 -19.97 -2.91 -1.06
CA THR A 310 -18.88 -2.43 -0.19
C THR A 310 -17.79 -3.48 0.09
N HIS A 311 -17.94 -4.70 -0.42
CA HIS A 311 -16.96 -5.78 -0.33
C HIS A 311 -15.98 -5.72 -1.51
N PHE A 312 -14.96 -4.86 -1.40
CA PHE A 312 -14.09 -4.52 -2.53
C PHE A 312 -13.00 -5.57 -2.80
N ASN A 313 -13.31 -6.57 -3.64
CA ASN A 313 -12.34 -7.58 -4.11
C ASN A 313 -11.16 -6.97 -4.88
N LEU A 314 -11.32 -5.78 -5.48
CA LEU A 314 -10.21 -4.99 -6.01
C LEU A 314 -10.09 -3.66 -5.25
N TYR A 315 -9.05 -3.51 -4.44
CA TYR A 315 -8.68 -2.24 -3.80
C TYR A 315 -7.51 -1.61 -4.55
N THR A 316 -7.77 -0.51 -5.27
CA THR A 316 -6.79 0.10 -6.19
C THR A 316 -6.43 1.54 -5.82
N SER A 317 -5.22 1.98 -6.19
CA SER A 317 -4.81 3.38 -6.04
C SER A 317 -3.63 3.76 -6.93
N GLN A 318 -3.81 4.77 -7.79
CA GLN A 318 -2.72 5.44 -8.48
C GLN A 318 -1.85 6.25 -7.49
N VAL A 319 -0.53 6.08 -7.56
CA VAL A 319 0.46 6.93 -6.86
C VAL A 319 1.44 7.49 -7.88
N GLY A 320 0.96 8.45 -8.67
CA GLY A 320 1.76 9.14 -9.69
C GLY A 320 2.92 9.92 -9.07
N SER A 321 4.15 9.58 -9.44
CA SER A 321 5.39 10.18 -8.92
C SER A 321 6.32 10.65 -10.06
N LYS A 322 7.27 11.53 -9.72
CA LYS A 322 8.43 11.83 -10.57
C LYS A 322 9.60 10.88 -10.29
N THR A 323 9.65 10.31 -9.09
CA THR A 323 10.61 9.25 -8.73
C THR A 323 10.11 7.94 -9.31
N ASP A 324 11.02 7.14 -9.86
CA ASP A 324 10.72 5.80 -10.33
C ASP A 324 10.55 4.85 -9.12
N CYS A 325 9.34 4.83 -8.58
CA CYS A 325 8.96 4.04 -7.41
C CYS A 325 7.52 3.52 -7.54
N VAL A 326 7.09 2.72 -6.56
CA VAL A 326 5.71 2.22 -6.44
C VAL A 326 5.33 2.10 -4.97
N MET A 327 4.08 2.40 -4.63
CA MET A 327 3.52 2.10 -3.31
C MET A 327 3.05 0.65 -3.27
N CYS A 328 2.99 0.03 -2.09
CA CYS A 328 2.42 -1.30 -1.91
C CYS A 328 1.40 -1.25 -0.75
N ILE A 329 0.27 -1.93 -0.94
CA ILE A 329 -0.87 -2.00 -0.03
C ILE A 329 -1.33 -3.45 0.08
N GLY A 330 -1.93 -3.84 1.21
CA GLY A 330 -2.64 -5.12 1.30
C GLY A 330 -4.06 -5.03 0.71
N PRO A 331 -4.74 -6.16 0.48
CA PRO A 331 -6.18 -6.18 0.17
C PRO A 331 -7.03 -5.62 1.32
N MET A 332 -8.27 -5.18 1.03
CA MET A 332 -9.25 -4.80 2.06
C MET A 332 -10.14 -5.96 2.54
N VAL A 333 -10.24 -7.02 1.74
CA VAL A 333 -11.04 -8.23 2.03
C VAL A 333 -10.16 -9.48 1.87
N PRO A 334 -10.45 -10.61 2.54
CA PRO A 334 -9.62 -11.82 2.47
C PRO A 334 -9.52 -12.40 1.06
N ASP A 335 -10.62 -12.32 0.32
CA ASP A 335 -10.86 -12.81 -1.04
C ASP A 335 -10.60 -11.74 -2.12
N GLY A 336 -9.60 -10.90 -1.90
CA GLY A 336 -9.34 -9.74 -2.76
C GLY A 336 -7.87 -9.38 -2.95
N TYR A 337 -7.66 -8.28 -3.67
CA TYR A 337 -6.34 -7.78 -4.05
C TYR A 337 -6.13 -6.33 -3.61
N GLY A 338 -4.89 -6.01 -3.21
CA GLY A 338 -4.39 -4.63 -3.13
C GLY A 338 -3.54 -4.32 -4.36
N ILE A 339 -3.88 -3.28 -5.13
CA ILE A 339 -3.17 -2.90 -6.36
C ILE A 339 -2.78 -1.41 -6.33
N CYS A 340 -1.48 -1.14 -6.25
CA CYS A 340 -0.95 0.21 -6.43
C CYS A 340 -0.14 0.32 -7.71
N TYR A 341 -0.20 1.47 -8.38
CA TYR A 341 0.55 1.69 -9.61
C TYR A 341 1.05 3.13 -9.79
N ASN A 342 2.17 3.29 -10.48
CA ASN A 342 2.78 4.58 -10.83
C ASN A 342 3.06 4.61 -12.34
N PRO A 343 2.22 5.29 -13.15
CA PRO A 343 2.43 5.41 -14.59
C PRO A 343 3.54 6.40 -14.90
N MET A 344 4.68 5.89 -15.35
CA MET A 344 5.79 6.68 -15.88
C MET A 344 5.55 6.99 -17.37
N ASP A 345 6.49 7.64 -18.06
CA ASP A 345 6.27 8.00 -19.48
C ASP A 345 6.30 6.79 -20.42
N ASP A 346 7.25 5.88 -20.20
CA ASP A 346 7.55 4.74 -21.08
C ASP A 346 7.39 3.37 -20.40
N HIS A 347 7.10 3.34 -19.10
CA HIS A 347 6.77 2.12 -18.33
C HIS A 347 5.69 2.39 -17.26
N ILE A 348 5.21 1.34 -16.59
CA ILE A 348 4.30 1.43 -15.44
C ILE A 348 4.80 0.49 -14.33
N ASN A 349 5.04 1.02 -13.14
CA ASN A 349 5.29 0.16 -11.98
C ASN A 349 3.97 -0.25 -11.34
N PHE A 350 3.77 -1.54 -11.08
CA PHE A 350 2.65 -2.10 -10.33
C PHE A 350 3.17 -2.85 -9.08
N ALA A 351 2.39 -2.80 -8.00
CA ALA A 351 2.50 -3.71 -6.87
C ALA A 351 1.11 -4.31 -6.60
N VAL A 352 1.00 -5.63 -6.77
CA VAL A 352 -0.20 -6.44 -6.56
C VAL A 352 0.02 -7.29 -5.31
N THR A 353 -0.98 -7.38 -4.45
CA THR A 353 -0.99 -8.25 -3.26
C THR A 353 -2.28 -9.05 -3.18
N ALA A 354 -2.23 -10.19 -2.48
CA ALA A 354 -3.34 -11.09 -2.21
C ALA A 354 -3.10 -11.82 -0.87
N PHE A 355 -4.04 -12.65 -0.41
CA PHE A 355 -3.86 -13.50 0.77
C PHE A 355 -3.82 -14.99 0.38
N ASN A 356 -2.76 -15.68 0.80
CA ASN A 356 -2.53 -17.12 0.56
C ASN A 356 -3.59 -18.01 1.22
N SER A 357 -4.35 -17.48 2.19
CA SER A 357 -5.53 -18.11 2.80
C SER A 357 -6.78 -18.15 1.92
N CYS A 358 -6.78 -17.47 0.76
CA CYS A 358 -7.82 -17.56 -0.27
C CYS A 358 -7.25 -18.20 -1.54
N GLU A 359 -7.56 -19.48 -1.78
CA GLU A 359 -6.99 -20.29 -2.88
C GLU A 359 -7.36 -19.74 -4.27
N GLU A 360 -8.46 -19.01 -4.36
CA GLU A 360 -8.95 -18.32 -5.54
C GLU A 360 -8.08 -17.10 -5.92
N THR A 361 -7.35 -16.51 -4.97
CA THR A 361 -6.50 -15.32 -5.21
C THR A 361 -5.03 -15.68 -5.41
N ASN A 362 -4.36 -14.95 -6.31
CA ASN A 362 -2.91 -15.09 -6.51
C ASN A 362 -2.34 -13.85 -7.20
N ALA A 363 -1.49 -13.08 -6.52
CA ALA A 363 -0.95 -11.83 -7.04
C ALA A 363 -0.08 -12.05 -8.29
N THR A 364 0.59 -13.21 -8.39
CA THR A 364 1.42 -13.56 -9.55
C THR A 364 0.57 -13.91 -10.79
N LYS A 365 -0.54 -14.66 -10.63
CA LYS A 365 -1.49 -14.91 -11.74
C LYS A 365 -2.13 -13.61 -12.22
N LEU A 366 -2.69 -12.80 -11.32
CA LEU A 366 -3.37 -11.55 -11.71
C LEU A 366 -2.39 -10.56 -12.36
N SER A 367 -1.14 -10.47 -11.90
CA SER A 367 -0.13 -9.61 -12.54
C SER A 367 0.15 -9.98 -14.00
N ARG A 368 0.09 -11.27 -14.36
CA ARG A 368 0.21 -11.71 -15.76
C ARG A 368 -1.01 -11.26 -16.57
N PHE A 369 -2.22 -11.52 -16.07
CA PHE A 369 -3.44 -11.05 -16.72
C PHE A 369 -3.50 -9.51 -16.88
N ILE A 370 -2.88 -8.73 -15.98
CA ILE A 370 -2.74 -7.27 -16.11
C ILE A 370 -1.77 -6.91 -17.25
N GLU A 371 -0.63 -7.59 -17.35
CA GLU A 371 0.34 -7.41 -18.44
C GLU A 371 -0.27 -7.78 -19.80
N ASP A 372 -0.94 -8.94 -19.87
CA ASP A 372 -1.66 -9.42 -21.06
C ASP A 372 -2.79 -8.44 -21.47
N ALA A 373 -3.60 -7.98 -20.51
CA ALA A 373 -4.68 -7.02 -20.76
C ALA A 373 -4.17 -5.69 -21.33
N LEU A 374 -3.08 -5.15 -20.78
CA LEU A 374 -2.45 -3.92 -21.29
C LEU A 374 -1.89 -4.10 -22.71
N LEU A 375 -1.28 -5.24 -23.00
CA LEU A 375 -0.73 -5.57 -24.32
C LEU A 375 -1.82 -5.79 -25.37
N ASP A 376 -2.91 -6.46 -25.01
CA ASP A 376 -4.05 -6.68 -25.91
C ASP A 376 -4.82 -5.37 -26.17
N MET A 377 -5.01 -4.52 -25.16
CA MET A 377 -5.62 -3.20 -25.32
C MET A 377 -4.76 -2.27 -26.20
N LYS A 378 -3.42 -2.34 -26.10
CA LYS A 378 -2.51 -1.70 -27.06
C LYS A 378 -2.73 -2.23 -28.47
N THR A 379 -2.70 -3.55 -28.62
CA THR A 379 -2.79 -4.23 -29.92
C THR A 379 -4.11 -3.92 -30.63
N LEU A 380 -5.22 -3.89 -29.88
CA LEU A 380 -6.55 -3.49 -30.36
C LEU A 380 -6.54 -2.08 -30.96
N LEU A 381 -6.02 -1.09 -30.23
CA LEU A 381 -5.94 0.30 -30.67
C LEU A 381 -5.01 0.47 -31.88
N GLU A 382 -3.88 -0.24 -31.91
CA GLU A 382 -2.93 -0.23 -33.03
C GLU A 382 -3.46 -0.93 -34.30
N GLN A 383 -4.38 -1.89 -34.16
CA GLN A 383 -5.05 -2.53 -35.30
C GLN A 383 -6.15 -1.65 -35.87
N VAL A 384 -7.01 -1.06 -35.03
CA VAL A 384 -8.09 -0.16 -35.49
C VAL A 384 -7.51 1.10 -36.13
N ALA A 385 -6.43 1.66 -35.58
CA ALA A 385 -5.73 2.82 -36.17
C ALA A 385 -4.98 2.53 -37.49
N LYS A 386 -4.92 1.27 -37.96
CA LYS A 386 -4.39 0.86 -39.27
C LYS A 386 -5.49 0.47 -40.27
N GLY A 387 -6.74 0.39 -39.81
CA GLY A 387 -7.93 0.14 -40.64
C GLY A 387 -8.75 1.41 -40.92
N GLN A 388 -8.20 2.58 -40.61
CA GLN A 388 -8.71 3.93 -40.90
C GLN A 388 -7.75 4.64 -41.84
#